data_AF-A0A355AY33-F1
#
_entry.id   AF-A0A355AY33-F1
#
_cell.length_a   1.000
_cell.length_b   1.000
_cell.length_c   1.000
_cell.angle_alpha   90.00
_cell.angle_beta   90.00
_cell.angle_gamma   90.00
#
_symmetry.space_group_name_H-M   'P 1'
#
loop_
_entity.id
_entity.type
_entity.pdbx_description
1 polymer ?
#
loop_
_entity_poly.entity_id
_entity_poly.type
_entity_poly.pdbx_seq_one_letter_code
_entity_poly.pdbx_strand_id
1 'polypeptide(L)'
;SVHLVCGVFGTVALGLFGVPKLTGGAAGLFYGGGVTFLFKQITGVLAVGAFTFILSLILWNVVKALMGMRVDIESEHTGLDLTEHGMEAYPE
;
A
#
# COMPACT_ATOMS: atom_id res chain seq x y z
N SER A 1 5.50 8.60 -4.90
CA SER A 1 4.77 7.57 -4.11
C SER A 1 3.87 8.29 -3.14
N VAL A 2 2.56 8.03 -3.14
CA VAL A 2 1.58 8.67 -2.24
C VAL A 2 0.99 7.70 -1.19
N HIS A 3 1.22 6.39 -1.35
CA HIS A 3 0.62 5.36 -0.50
C HIS A 3 1.65 4.66 0.38
N LEU A 4 2.56 3.86 -0.20
CA LEU A 4 3.49 3.05 0.60
C LEU A 4 4.42 3.92 1.45
N VAL A 5 5.22 4.77 0.82
CA VAL A 5 6.23 5.57 1.52
C VAL A 5 5.56 6.57 2.47
N CYS A 6 4.52 7.27 2.00
CA CYS A 6 3.79 8.23 2.82
C CYS A 6 3.03 7.57 3.98
N GLY A 7 2.44 6.39 3.77
CA GLY A 7 1.74 5.63 4.80
C GLY A 7 2.69 5.09 5.88
N VAL A 8 3.85 4.56 5.47
CA VAL A 8 4.93 4.17 6.40
C VAL A 8 5.38 5.38 7.21
N PHE A 9 5.70 6.49 6.54
CA PHE A 9 6.13 7.71 7.20
C PHE A 9 5.08 8.22 8.19
N GLY A 10 3.81 8.32 7.79
CA GLY A 10 2.74 8.78 8.67
C GLY A 10 2.54 7.87 9.89
N THR A 11 2.63 6.56 9.71
CA THR A 11 2.50 5.59 10.80
C THR A 11 3.65 5.68 11.80
N VAL A 12 4.89 5.85 11.31
CA VAL A 12 6.07 6.06 12.16
C VAL A 12 5.99 7.43 12.86
N ALA A 13 5.55 8.48 12.15
CA ALA A 13 5.36 9.81 12.71
C ALA A 13 4.36 9.80 13.87
N LEU A 14 3.31 8.97 13.82
CA LEU A 14 2.40 8.79 14.96
C LEU A 14 3.13 8.27 16.21
N GLY A 15 4.08 7.34 16.03
CA GLY A 15 4.92 6.82 17.12
C GLY A 15 5.89 7.85 17.70
N LEU A 16 6.28 8.86 16.91
CA LEU A 16 7.16 9.94 17.33
C LEU A 16 6.38 11.08 18.01
N PHE A 17 5.28 11.51 17.39
CA PHE A 17 4.57 12.75 17.69
C PHE A 17 3.17 12.54 18.29
N GLY A 18 2.78 11.30 18.63
CA GLY A 18 1.48 11.00 19.21
C GLY A 18 1.22 11.78 20.51
N VAL A 19 0.21 12.64 20.50
CA VAL A 19 -0.21 13.41 21.68
C VAL A 19 -1.21 12.56 22.48
N PRO A 20 -0.94 12.21 23.75
CA PRO A 20 -1.78 11.29 24.55
C PRO A 20 -3.28 11.61 24.54
N LYS A 21 -3.62 12.90 24.58
CA LYS A 21 -5.01 13.37 24.57
C LYS A 21 -5.74 13.04 23.25
N LEU A 22 -5.01 12.84 22.16
CA LEU A 22 -5.54 12.54 20.82
C LEU A 22 -5.42 11.05 20.44
N THR A 23 -4.63 10.29 21.19
CA THR A 23 -4.27 8.89 20.88
C THR A 23 -4.82 7.90 21.92
N GLY A 24 -5.78 8.31 22.76
CA GLY A 24 -6.36 7.45 23.80
C GLY A 24 -5.38 7.11 24.92
N GLY A 25 -4.42 8.00 25.21
CA GLY A 25 -3.43 7.86 26.28
C GLY A 25 -2.04 7.43 25.81
N ALA A 26 -1.87 7.04 24.55
CA ALA A 26 -0.56 6.64 24.03
C ALA A 26 0.34 7.84 23.69
N ALA A 27 1.43 8.03 24.44
CA ALA A 27 2.40 9.09 24.14
C ALA A 27 3.40 8.64 23.07
N GLY A 28 3.66 9.53 22.10
CA GLY A 28 4.78 9.41 21.19
C GLY A 28 6.12 9.63 21.90
N LEU A 29 7.21 9.21 21.24
CA LEU A 29 8.56 9.31 21.78
C LEU A 29 8.91 10.73 22.26
N PHE A 30 8.54 11.76 21.47
CA PHE A 30 8.84 13.15 21.80
C PHE A 30 7.88 13.78 22.83
N TYR A 31 6.86 13.03 23.25
CA TYR A 31 5.89 13.43 24.27
C TYR A 31 6.01 12.59 25.55
N GLY A 32 7.18 11.96 25.78
CA GLY A 32 7.48 11.23 27.02
C GLY A 32 6.95 9.79 27.08
N GLY A 33 6.43 9.24 25.98
CA GLY A 33 5.90 7.87 25.94
C GLY A 33 6.94 6.76 25.89
N GLY A 34 8.23 7.12 25.89
CA GLY A 34 9.32 6.19 25.66
C GLY A 34 9.23 5.53 24.29
N VAL A 35 9.95 4.41 24.12
CA VAL A 35 10.07 3.73 22.82
C VAL A 35 8.89 2.80 22.52
N THR A 36 8.11 2.41 23.52
CA THR A 36 7.08 1.35 23.38
C THR A 36 6.04 1.66 22.30
N PHE A 37 5.51 2.89 22.25
CA PHE A 37 4.51 3.24 21.25
C PHE A 37 5.09 3.31 19.84
N LEU A 38 6.30 3.88 19.68
CA LEU A 38 7.02 3.89 18.41
C LEU A 38 7.29 2.47 17.88
N PHE A 39 7.74 1.54 18.74
CA PHE A 39 7.94 0.15 18.34
C PHE A 39 6.64 -0.52 17.89
N LYS A 40 5.52 -0.27 18.58
CA LYS A 40 4.21 -0.76 18.13
C LYS A 40 3.86 -0.28 16.72
N GLN A 41 4.12 0.99 16.40
CA GLN A 41 3.89 1.52 15.05
C GLN A 41 4.79 0.86 14.00
N ILE A 42 6.08 0.67 14.29
CA ILE A 42 7.02 0.00 13.38
C ILE A 42 6.61 -1.46 13.16
N THR A 43 6.28 -2.19 14.23
CA THR A 43 5.79 -3.57 14.13
C THR A 43 4.51 -3.65 13.30
N GLY A 44 3.58 -2.70 13.47
CA GLY A 44 2.37 -2.61 12.64
C GLY A 44 2.69 -2.44 11.16
N VAL A 45 3.60 -1.52 10.81
CA VAL A 45 4.05 -1.33 9.43
C VAL A 45 4.65 -2.61 8.85
N LEU A 46 5.54 -3.28 9.58
CA LEU A 46 6.19 -4.50 9.11
C LEU A 46 5.20 -5.65 8.97
N ALA A 47 4.30 -5.82 9.94
CA ALA A 47 3.30 -6.88 9.92
C ALA A 47 2.34 -6.72 8.73
N VAL A 48 1.78 -5.51 8.54
CA VAL A 48 0.87 -5.22 7.42
C VAL A 48 1.63 -5.29 6.09
N GLY A 49 2.84 -4.74 6.02
CA GLY A 49 3.66 -4.77 4.81
C GLY A 49 4.02 -6.20 4.39
N ALA A 50 4.50 -7.03 5.31
CA ALA A 50 4.82 -8.42 5.03
C ALA A 50 3.58 -9.23 4.63
N PHE A 51 2.48 -9.09 5.38
CA PHE A 51 1.23 -9.77 5.07
C PHE A 51 0.71 -9.40 3.68
N THR A 52 0.57 -8.10 3.41
CA THR A 52 0.01 -7.62 2.14
C THR A 52 0.91 -7.97 0.96
N PHE A 53 2.23 -7.83 1.09
CA PHE A 53 3.17 -8.18 0.02
C PHE A 53 3.16 -9.68 -0.28
N ILE A 54 3.31 -10.54 0.74
CA ILE A 54 3.37 -12.00 0.56
C ILE A 54 2.05 -12.51 -0.02
N LEU A 55 0.92 -12.11 0.58
CA LEU A 55 -0.39 -12.58 0.14
C LEU A 55 -0.71 -12.09 -1.29
N SER A 56 -0.44 -10.83 -1.59
CA SER A 56 -0.64 -10.30 -2.95
C SER A 56 0.26 -11.01 -3.95
N LEU A 57 1.53 -11.25 -3.61
CA LEU A 57 2.46 -11.96 -4.48
C LEU A 57 1.95 -13.37 -4.81
N ILE A 58 1.45 -14.10 -3.80
CA ILE A 58 0.86 -15.43 -4.00
C ILE A 58 -0.38 -15.33 -4.90
N LEU A 59 -1.35 -14.48 -4.54
CA LEU A 59 -2.61 -14.34 -5.27
C LEU A 59 -2.39 -13.94 -6.72
N TRP A 60 -1.54 -12.95 -6.96
CA TRP A 60 -1.25 -12.47 -8.31
C TRP A 60 -0.56 -13.54 -9.17
N ASN A 61 0.34 -14.35 -8.60
CA ASN A 61 0.93 -15.48 -9.34
C ASN A 61 -0.08 -16.60 -9.61
N VAL A 62 -1.01 -16.87 -8.69
CA VAL A 62 -2.11 -17.82 -8.92
C VAL A 62 -3.00 -17.34 -10.06
N VAL A 63 -3.45 -16.07 -10.04
CA VAL A 63 -4.24 -15.49 -11.14
C VAL A 63 -3.48 -15.56 -12.45
N LYS A 64 -2.20 -15.18 -12.46
CA LYS A 64 -1.34 -15.26 -13.65
C LYS A 64 -1.29 -16.67 -14.23
N ALA A 65 -1.18 -17.70 -13.39
CA ALA A 65 -1.10 -19.09 -13.82
C ALA A 65 -2.43 -19.64 -14.34
N LEU A 66 -3.56 -19.15 -13.83
CA LEU A 66 -4.89 -19.67 -14.19
C LEU A 66 -5.48 -19.00 -15.43
N MET A 67 -5.31 -17.68 -15.58
CA MET A 67 -6.01 -16.91 -16.62
C MET A 67 -5.14 -15.84 -17.29
N GLY A 68 -3.90 -15.66 -16.87
CA GLY A 68 -3.10 -14.51 -17.27
C GLY A 68 -3.48 -13.25 -16.49
N MET A 69 -2.68 -12.19 -16.64
CA MET A 69 -2.86 -10.91 -15.92
C MET A 69 -2.58 -9.68 -16.78
N ARG A 70 -1.67 -9.81 -17.75
CA ARG A 70 -1.33 -8.77 -18.71
C ARG A 70 -1.82 -9.21 -20.07
N VAL A 71 -2.37 -8.27 -20.84
CA VAL A 71 -2.75 -8.46 -22.25
C VAL A 71 -1.52 -8.81 -23.09
N ASP A 72 -1.74 -9.32 -24.29
CA ASP A 72 -0.65 -9.54 -25.24
C ASP A 72 -0.03 -8.20 -25.71
N ILE A 73 1.15 -8.29 -26.32
CA ILE A 73 1.94 -7.11 -26.69
C ILE A 73 1.26 -6.25 -27.76
N GLU A 74 0.53 -6.84 -28.70
CA GLU A 74 -0.19 -6.10 -29.75
C GLU A 74 -1.36 -5.33 -29.14
N SER A 75 -2.08 -5.97 -28.21
CA SER A 75 -3.15 -5.32 -27.46
C SER A 75 -2.65 -4.20 -26.54
N GLU A 76 -1.47 -4.38 -25.93
CA GLU A 76 -0.82 -3.33 -25.13
C GLU A 76 -0.39 -2.13 -25.99
N HIS A 77 0.13 -2.37 -27.20
CA HIS A 77 0.51 -1.31 -28.14
C HIS A 77 -0.69 -0.57 -28.73
N THR A 78 -1.77 -1.29 -29.06
CA THR A 78 -3.00 -0.70 -29.61
C THR A 78 -3.77 0.09 -28.55
N GLY A 79 -3.75 -0.35 -27.29
CA GLY A 79 -4.42 0.29 -26.16
C GLY A 79 -5.72 -0.44 -25.75
N LEU A 80 -5.91 -0.58 -24.44
CA LEU A 80 -7.02 -1.36 -23.86
C LEU A 80 -8.40 -0.74 -24.08
N ASP A 81 -8.48 0.57 -24.35
CA ASP A 81 -9.74 1.22 -24.70
C ASP A 81 -10.32 0.58 -25.97
N LEU A 82 -9.49 0.37 -27.00
CA LEU A 82 -9.93 -0.26 -28.24
C LEU A 82 -10.01 -1.79 -28.12
N THR A 83 -8.99 -2.43 -27.54
CA THR A 83 -8.88 -3.90 -27.58
C THR A 83 -9.74 -4.62 -26.56
N GLU A 84 -10.00 -4.03 -25.40
CA GLU A 84 -10.85 -4.62 -24.35
C GLU A 84 -12.21 -3.93 -24.25
N HIS A 85 -12.32 -2.64 -24.60
CA HIS A 85 -13.57 -1.87 -24.44
C HIS A 85 -14.22 -1.45 -25.77
N GLY A 86 -13.57 -1.68 -26.92
CA GLY A 86 -14.12 -1.40 -28.25
C GLY A 86 -14.39 0.08 -28.53
N MET A 87 -13.73 0.99 -27.82
CA MET A 87 -14.01 2.42 -27.88
C MET A 87 -12.74 3.26 -27.76
N GLU A 88 -12.77 4.49 -28.27
CA GLU A 88 -11.70 5.47 -28.01
C GLU A 88 -12.11 6.32 -26.81
N ALA A 89 -11.22 6.53 -25.85
CA ALA A 89 -11.50 7.40 -24.70
C ALA A 89 -11.67 8.87 -25.12
N TYR A 90 -11.02 9.29 -26.21
CA TYR A 90 -11.04 10.65 -26.74
C TYR A 90 -11.14 10.64 -28.28
N PRO A 91 -12.33 10.37 -28.84
CA PRO A 91 -12.55 10.46 -30.29
C PRO A 91 -12.49 11.92 -30.76
N GLU A 92 -12.02 12.14 -31.99
CA GLU A 92 -12.00 13.45 -32.67
C GLU A 92 -13.40 14.09 -32.76
#